data_AF-A0A1V5S5E0-F1
#
_entry.id   AF-A0A1V5S5E0-F1
#
_cell.length_a   1.000
_cell.length_b   1.000
_cell.length_c   1.000
_cell.angle_alpha   90.00
_cell.angle_beta   90.00
_cell.angle_gamma   90.00
#
_symmetry.space_group_name_H-M   'P 1'
#
loop_
_entity.id
_entity.type
_entity.pdbx_description
1 polymer ?
#
loop_
_entity_poly.entity_id
_entity_poly.type
_entity_poly.pdbx_seq_one_letter_code
_entity_poly.pdbx_strand_id
1 'polypeptide(L)'
;MSLFNKTPQNSGESGGKKQKGNAFVPRDFDREERIALQKMVTTVPIARKMLPQQLLIKAVVDFIGRNVRMGASAANVVNTTVYPQLFFVNLQLVEDCTRRVSLLEPYWRFEGKQPSEQLGEIIEKKHDIVGAFIERSFFFTIDKLKKKRLSSSKRKVFDEYQFSLLKFKDFIDEENQSFFAELCENCEELKQ
;
A
#
# COMPACT_ATOMS: atom_id res chain seq x y z
N MET A 1 -6.14 12.58 2.04
CA MET A 1 -4.80 12.68 1.42
C MET A 1 -4.69 11.57 0.38
N SER A 2 -4.37 11.87 -0.88
CA SER A 2 -4.21 10.84 -1.93
C SER A 2 -2.80 10.28 -1.89
N LEU A 3 -2.65 8.99 -1.54
CA LEU A 3 -1.34 8.33 -1.42
C LEU A 3 -0.63 8.10 -2.77
N PHE A 4 -1.34 8.29 -3.89
CA PHE A 4 -0.74 8.23 -5.23
C PHE A 4 -1.38 9.30 -6.11
N ASN A 5 -0.54 10.13 -6.76
CA ASN A 5 -1.00 11.00 -7.82
C ASN A 5 -1.42 10.13 -9.02
N LYS A 6 -2.57 10.49 -9.60
CA LYS A 6 -3.17 9.81 -10.75
C LYS A 6 -2.17 9.67 -11.89
N THR A 7 -2.06 8.47 -12.45
CA THR A 7 -1.50 8.25 -13.78
C THR A 7 -2.28 9.12 -14.79
N PRO A 8 -1.63 9.78 -15.78
CA PRO A 8 -2.33 10.70 -16.66
C PRO A 8 -3.35 9.97 -17.53
N GLN A 9 -4.61 10.42 -17.48
CA GLN A 9 -5.61 10.09 -18.49
C GLN A 9 -5.28 10.84 -19.78
N ASN A 10 -5.25 10.09 -20.88
CA ASN A 10 -5.09 10.61 -22.23
C ASN A 10 -6.44 11.22 -22.67
N SER A 11 -6.52 12.55 -22.79
CA SER A 11 -7.56 13.23 -23.56
C SER A 11 -6.88 14.16 -24.58
N GLY A 12 -7.39 14.10 -25.80
CA GLY A 12 -6.74 14.66 -26.99
C GLY A 12 -6.72 16.19 -27.06
N GLU A 13 -5.66 16.63 -27.73
CA GLU A 13 -5.50 17.81 -28.57
C GLU A 13 -5.81 19.21 -28.01
N SER A 14 -4.75 19.99 -27.79
CA SER A 14 -4.54 21.32 -28.38
C SER A 14 -3.08 21.77 -28.16
N GLY A 15 -2.48 22.39 -29.18
CA GLY A 15 -1.04 22.54 -29.35
C GLY A 15 -0.26 23.21 -28.21
N GLY A 16 0.90 22.62 -27.92
CA GLY A 16 1.92 23.15 -27.04
C GLY A 16 3.13 22.23 -27.07
N LYS A 17 4.32 22.79 -27.30
CA LYS A 17 5.61 22.09 -27.52
C LYS A 17 5.75 20.85 -26.64
N LYS A 18 5.84 19.66 -27.27
CA LYS A 18 6.26 18.41 -26.60
C LYS A 18 7.65 18.63 -25.98
N GLN A 19 7.70 18.91 -24.68
CA GLN A 19 8.88 18.58 -23.90
C GLN A 19 9.05 17.07 -24.05
N LYS A 20 10.07 16.65 -24.80
CA LYS A 20 10.53 15.28 -24.79
C LYS A 20 10.93 15.00 -23.35
N GLY A 21 10.08 14.31 -22.59
CA GLY A 21 10.49 13.66 -21.36
C GLY A 21 11.74 12.86 -21.69
N ASN A 22 12.82 13.08 -20.95
CA ASN A 22 14.03 12.31 -21.08
C ASN A 22 13.71 10.87 -20.67
N ALA A 23 13.17 10.09 -21.61
CA ALA A 23 12.97 8.67 -21.42
C ALA A 23 14.29 8.08 -20.93
N PHE A 24 14.26 7.45 -19.75
CA PHE A 24 15.43 6.80 -19.18
C PHE A 24 16.04 5.85 -20.24
N VAL A 25 17.26 6.16 -20.67
CA VAL A 25 18.06 5.27 -21.50
C VAL A 25 18.74 4.29 -20.54
N PRO A 26 18.43 2.98 -20.61
CA PRO A 26 19.08 2.01 -19.74
C PRO A 26 20.59 2.04 -19.98
N ARG A 27 21.37 2.26 -18.91
CA ARG A 27 22.82 2.10 -18.98
C ARG A 27 23.20 0.62 -19.08
N ASP A 28 24.39 0.36 -19.56
CA ASP A 28 24.98 -0.97 -19.46
C ASP A 28 25.25 -1.29 -17.99
N PHE A 29 24.65 -2.40 -17.54
CA PHE A 29 24.87 -2.93 -16.21
C PHE A 29 26.15 -3.76 -16.21
N ASP A 30 27.02 -3.53 -15.22
CA ASP A 30 28.17 -4.40 -15.04
C ASP A 30 27.75 -5.81 -14.61
N ARG A 31 28.72 -6.73 -14.52
CA ARG A 31 28.44 -8.13 -14.20
C ARG A 31 27.77 -8.31 -12.84
N GLU A 32 28.21 -7.57 -11.82
CA GLU A 32 27.70 -7.71 -10.46
C GLU A 32 26.30 -7.09 -10.35
N GLU A 33 26.07 -5.96 -11.01
CA GLU A 33 24.76 -5.33 -11.13
C GLU A 33 23.76 -6.25 -11.84
N ARG A 34 24.18 -6.94 -12.91
CA ARG A 34 23.33 -7.92 -13.61
C ARG A 34 22.94 -9.10 -12.71
N ILE A 35 23.88 -9.59 -11.92
CA ILE A 35 23.66 -10.65 -10.94
C ILE A 35 22.66 -10.19 -9.88
N ALA A 36 22.87 -9.01 -9.29
CA ALA A 36 22.00 -8.45 -8.26
C ALA A 36 20.57 -8.21 -8.79
N LEU A 37 20.45 -7.55 -9.94
CA LEU A 37 19.16 -7.29 -10.59
C LEU A 37 18.42 -8.58 -10.93
N GLN A 38 19.09 -9.57 -11.52
CA GLN A 38 18.42 -10.82 -11.90
C GLN A 38 17.86 -11.57 -10.67
N LYS A 39 18.58 -11.56 -9.54
CA LYS A 39 18.09 -12.13 -8.28
C LYS A 39 16.85 -11.40 -7.75
N MET A 40 16.78 -10.08 -7.93
CA MET A 40 15.67 -9.27 -7.44
C MET A 40 14.43 -9.39 -8.33
N VAL A 41 14.59 -9.37 -9.66
CA VAL A 41 13.46 -9.16 -10.59
C VAL A 41 13.00 -10.44 -11.31
N THR A 42 13.72 -11.55 -11.16
CA THR A 42 13.42 -12.81 -11.87
C THR A 42 13.50 -14.03 -10.96
N THR A 43 12.84 -15.12 -11.39
CA THR A 43 12.96 -16.44 -10.75
C THR A 43 13.99 -17.34 -11.42
N VAL A 44 14.66 -16.89 -12.48
CA VAL A 44 15.64 -17.69 -13.23
C VAL A 44 16.96 -17.68 -12.47
N PRO A 45 17.44 -18.83 -11.94
CA PRO A 45 18.68 -18.85 -11.18
C PRO A 45 19.87 -18.47 -12.06
N ILE A 46 20.78 -17.64 -11.54
CA ILE A 46 21.99 -17.22 -12.27
C ILE A 46 22.84 -18.42 -12.68
N ALA A 47 22.96 -19.43 -11.80
CA ALA A 47 23.69 -20.67 -12.09
C ALA A 47 23.12 -21.44 -13.29
N ARG A 48 21.82 -21.27 -13.58
CA ARG A 48 21.18 -21.86 -14.76
C ARG A 48 21.43 -21.02 -16.00
N LYS A 49 21.25 -19.69 -15.91
CA LYS A 49 21.43 -18.78 -17.04
C LYS A 49 21.54 -17.33 -16.56
N MET A 50 22.61 -16.64 -16.97
CA MET A 50 22.69 -15.18 -16.87
C MET A 50 21.93 -14.54 -18.03
N LEU A 51 20.93 -13.71 -17.74
CA LEU A 51 20.08 -13.09 -18.76
C LEU A 51 20.86 -12.04 -19.56
N PRO A 52 20.72 -12.01 -20.90
CA PRO A 52 21.16 -10.89 -21.73
C PRO A 52 20.60 -9.56 -21.22
N GLN A 53 21.36 -8.47 -21.43
CA GLN A 53 21.02 -7.17 -20.86
C GLN A 53 19.62 -6.67 -21.27
N GLN A 54 19.22 -6.82 -22.54
CA GLN A 54 17.90 -6.41 -23.00
C GLN A 54 16.76 -7.16 -22.27
N LEU A 55 16.93 -8.46 -22.03
CA LEU A 55 15.95 -9.26 -21.29
C LEU A 55 15.92 -8.87 -19.81
N LEU A 56 17.06 -8.53 -19.23
CA LEU A 56 17.13 -8.05 -17.85
C LEU A 56 16.46 -6.68 -17.70
N ILE A 57 16.72 -5.72 -18.60
CA ILE A 57 16.05 -4.42 -18.63
C ILE A 57 14.53 -4.61 -18.71
N LYS A 58 14.06 -5.47 -19.61
CA LYS A 58 12.63 -5.78 -19.72
C LYS A 58 12.08 -6.35 -18.41
N ALA A 59 12.80 -7.28 -17.77
CA ALA A 59 12.39 -7.86 -16.51
C ALA A 59 12.33 -6.82 -15.37
N VAL A 60 13.25 -5.86 -15.34
CA VAL A 60 13.21 -4.72 -14.39
C VAL A 60 11.97 -3.86 -14.62
N VAL A 61 11.70 -3.48 -15.87
CA VAL A 61 10.50 -2.68 -16.22
C VAL A 61 9.21 -3.42 -15.85
N ASP A 62 9.12 -4.72 -16.17
CA ASP A 62 7.97 -5.56 -15.82
C ASP A 62 7.81 -5.72 -14.31
N PHE A 63 8.91 -5.80 -13.56
CA PHE A 63 8.89 -5.86 -12.10
C PHE A 63 8.41 -4.55 -11.49
N ILE A 64 8.94 -3.40 -11.93
CA ILE A 64 8.50 -2.08 -11.47
C ILE A 64 7.01 -1.91 -11.80
N GLY A 65 6.62 -2.12 -13.05
CA GLY A 65 5.24 -1.93 -13.50
C GLY A 65 4.24 -2.81 -12.75
N ARG A 66 4.60 -4.07 -12.43
CA ARG A 66 3.75 -4.94 -11.60
C ARG A 66 3.60 -4.42 -10.17
N ASN A 67 4.70 -4.11 -9.49
CA ASN A 67 4.66 -3.64 -8.11
C ASN A 67 3.93 -2.30 -7.98
N VAL A 68 4.12 -1.37 -8.92
CA VAL A 68 3.39 -0.08 -8.94
C VAL A 68 1.89 -0.30 -9.11
N ARG A 69 1.45 -1.15 -10.06
CA ARG A 69 0.02 -1.44 -10.26
C ARG A 69 -0.60 -2.14 -9.05
N MET A 70 0.10 -3.12 -8.47
CA MET A 70 -0.36 -3.84 -7.29
C MET A 70 -0.45 -2.92 -6.08
N GLY A 71 0.59 -2.12 -5.82
CA GLY A 71 0.61 -1.15 -4.73
C GLY A 71 -0.49 -0.09 -4.87
N ALA A 72 -0.72 0.44 -6.07
CA ALA A 72 -1.80 1.39 -6.31
C ALA A 72 -3.19 0.79 -6.05
N SER A 73 -3.42 -0.46 -6.49
CA SER A 73 -4.66 -1.19 -6.22
C SER A 73 -4.87 -1.41 -4.72
N ALA A 74 -3.82 -1.82 -4.02
CA ALA A 74 -3.85 -2.02 -2.57
C ALA A 74 -4.10 -0.72 -1.80
N ALA A 75 -3.48 0.39 -2.21
CA ALA A 75 -3.71 1.71 -1.63
C ALA A 75 -5.17 2.16 -1.78
N ASN A 76 -5.81 1.87 -2.91
CA ASN A 76 -7.23 2.14 -3.08
C ASN A 76 -8.08 1.36 -2.07
N VAL A 77 -7.74 0.09 -1.80
CA VAL A 77 -8.42 -0.71 -0.76
C VAL A 77 -8.20 -0.11 0.63
N VAL A 78 -6.95 0.24 0.99
CA VAL A 78 -6.60 0.88 2.26
C VAL A 78 -7.45 2.13 2.52
N ASN A 79 -7.64 2.96 1.48
CA ASN A 79 -8.38 4.22 1.59
C ASN A 79 -9.90 4.05 1.73
N THR A 80 -10.48 2.94 1.29
CA THR A 80 -11.93 2.80 1.12
C THR A 80 -12.56 1.70 1.98
N THR A 81 -11.80 0.67 2.35
CA THR A 81 -12.32 -0.46 3.09
C THR A 81 -12.71 -0.09 4.53
N VAL A 82 -13.69 -0.81 5.05
CA VAL A 82 -14.16 -0.79 6.45
C VAL A 82 -13.88 -2.10 7.18
N TYR A 83 -13.26 -3.07 6.50
CA TYR A 83 -13.02 -4.42 7.01
C TYR A 83 -11.56 -4.57 7.46
N PRO A 84 -11.27 -4.86 8.75
CA PRO A 84 -9.90 -4.93 9.28
C PRO A 84 -8.97 -5.85 8.49
N GLN A 85 -9.40 -7.07 8.19
CA GLN A 85 -8.60 -8.03 7.43
C GLN A 85 -8.15 -7.48 6.07
N LEU A 86 -9.04 -6.82 5.33
CA LEU A 86 -8.71 -6.26 4.03
C LEU A 86 -7.80 -5.05 4.18
N PHE A 87 -8.02 -4.22 5.20
CA PHE A 87 -7.18 -3.05 5.45
C PHE A 87 -5.73 -3.42 5.72
N PHE A 88 -5.47 -4.22 6.75
CA PHE A 88 -4.09 -4.51 7.19
C PHE A 88 -3.30 -5.32 6.17
N VAL A 89 -3.94 -6.28 5.49
CA VAL A 89 -3.30 -7.03 4.39
C VAL A 89 -2.90 -6.09 3.24
N ASN A 90 -3.75 -5.13 2.88
CA ASN A 90 -3.43 -4.21 1.78
C ASN A 90 -2.45 -3.11 2.20
N LEU A 91 -2.47 -2.67 3.46
CA LEU A 91 -1.45 -1.75 3.98
C LEU A 91 -0.05 -2.38 3.91
N GLN A 92 0.08 -3.62 4.36
CA GLN A 92 1.33 -4.37 4.23
C GLN A 92 1.73 -4.56 2.76
N LEU A 93 0.77 -4.83 1.86
CA LEU A 93 1.04 -4.97 0.44
C LEU A 93 1.56 -3.66 -0.20
N VAL A 94 1.03 -2.50 0.21
CA VAL A 94 1.54 -1.19 -0.21
C VAL A 94 2.99 -1.02 0.23
N GLU A 95 3.30 -1.30 1.50
CA GLU A 95 4.66 -1.23 2.05
C GLU A 95 5.61 -2.17 1.29
N ASP A 96 5.22 -3.43 1.09
CA ASP A 96 6.05 -4.45 0.44
C ASP A 96 6.31 -4.13 -1.04
N CYS A 97 5.29 -3.68 -1.78
CA CYS A 97 5.46 -3.25 -3.17
C CYS A 97 6.41 -2.05 -3.26
N THR A 98 6.27 -1.07 -2.37
CA THR A 98 7.12 0.13 -2.37
C THR A 98 8.55 -0.21 -2.00
N ARG A 99 8.74 -1.04 -0.97
CA ARG A 99 10.06 -1.56 -0.54
C ARG A 99 10.75 -2.35 -1.64
N ARG A 100 10.02 -3.19 -2.38
CA ARG A 100 10.60 -3.94 -3.50
C ARG A 100 11.10 -3.03 -4.63
N VAL A 101 10.38 -1.94 -4.90
CA VAL A 101 10.77 -0.99 -5.94
C VAL A 101 11.95 -0.12 -5.48
N SER A 102 12.02 0.26 -4.20
CA SER A 102 13.15 1.05 -3.67
C SER A 102 14.49 0.33 -3.74
N LEU A 103 14.52 -1.00 -3.67
CA LEU A 103 15.73 -1.80 -3.87
C LEU A 103 16.35 -1.62 -5.27
N LEU A 104 15.60 -1.09 -6.23
CA LEU A 104 16.09 -0.86 -7.59
C LEU A 104 16.75 0.50 -7.78
N GLU A 105 16.66 1.43 -6.82
CA GLU A 105 17.23 2.79 -6.93
C GLU A 105 18.73 2.85 -7.25
N PRO A 106 19.59 1.94 -6.75
CA PRO A 106 21.01 1.92 -7.14
C PRO A 106 21.23 1.61 -8.62
N TYR A 107 20.26 0.95 -9.26
CA TYR A 107 20.38 0.41 -10.62
C TYR A 107 19.49 1.14 -11.62
N TRP A 108 18.41 1.77 -11.16
CA TRP A 108 17.37 2.35 -11.99
C TRP A 108 17.05 3.76 -11.52
N ARG A 109 17.00 4.71 -12.46
CA ARG A 109 16.61 6.08 -12.14
C ARG A 109 15.09 6.22 -12.24
N PHE A 110 14.48 6.64 -11.14
CA PHE A 110 13.06 6.95 -11.08
C PHE A 110 12.83 8.44 -11.36
N GLU A 111 11.78 8.74 -12.12
CA GLU A 111 11.31 10.11 -12.32
C GLU A 111 10.41 10.53 -11.15
N GLY A 112 10.61 11.75 -10.65
CA GLY A 112 9.85 12.28 -9.52
C GLY A 112 10.37 11.79 -8.17
N LYS A 113 9.45 11.53 -7.25
CA LYS A 113 9.76 11.12 -5.88
C LYS A 113 10.37 9.71 -5.85
N GLN A 114 11.46 9.52 -5.10
CA GLN A 114 12.11 8.22 -5.02
C GLN A 114 11.24 7.21 -4.26
N PRO A 115 11.15 5.94 -4.70
CA PRO A 115 10.42 4.90 -3.98
C PRO A 115 10.82 4.75 -2.49
N SER A 116 12.08 4.96 -2.11
CA SER A 116 12.56 4.93 -0.73
C SER A 116 11.98 6.08 0.10
N GLU A 117 11.92 7.29 -0.47
CA GLU A 117 11.24 8.43 0.14
C GLU A 117 9.73 8.21 0.25
N GLN A 118 9.11 7.52 -0.72
CA GLN A 118 7.71 7.11 -0.63
C GLN A 118 7.48 6.10 0.48
N LEU A 119 8.37 5.12 0.63
CA LEU A 119 8.33 4.16 1.72
C LEU A 119 8.49 4.84 3.07
N GLY A 120 9.42 5.79 3.19
CA GLY A 120 9.60 6.61 4.39
C GLY A 120 8.31 7.31 4.80
N GLU A 121 7.65 7.99 3.85
CA GLU A 121 6.36 8.64 4.14
C GLU A 121 5.24 7.68 4.54
N ILE A 122 5.19 6.47 3.96
CA ILE A 122 4.20 5.47 4.36
C ILE A 122 4.43 5.03 5.80
N ILE A 123 5.69 4.84 6.20
CA ILE A 123 6.07 4.44 7.55
C ILE A 123 5.76 5.57 8.55
N GLU A 124 6.12 6.81 8.21
CA GLU A 124 5.86 7.99 9.05
C GLU A 124 4.36 8.23 9.25
N LYS A 125 3.56 8.11 8.19
CA LYS A 125 2.10 8.33 8.23
C LYS A 125 1.32 7.10 8.67
N LYS A 126 2.00 6.01 9.03
CA LYS A 126 1.34 4.73 9.35
C LYS A 126 0.34 4.90 10.49
N HIS A 127 0.73 5.63 11.54
CA HIS A 127 -0.13 5.97 12.66
C HIS A 127 -1.45 6.61 12.19
N ASP A 128 -1.37 7.71 11.43
CA ASP A 128 -2.52 8.43 10.90
C ASP A 128 -3.41 7.56 9.99
N ILE A 129 -2.77 6.73 9.15
CA ILE A 129 -3.47 5.83 8.22
C ILE A 129 -4.29 4.79 8.99
N VAL A 130 -3.72 4.23 10.07
CA VAL A 130 -4.42 3.28 10.95
C VAL A 130 -5.54 3.97 11.72
N GLY A 131 -5.29 5.16 12.29
CA GLY A 131 -6.31 5.93 13.01
C GLY A 131 -7.53 6.27 12.15
N ALA A 132 -7.30 6.77 10.92
CA ALA A 132 -8.36 7.04 9.97
C ALA A 132 -9.15 5.78 9.55
N PHE A 133 -8.51 4.61 9.57
CA PHE A 133 -9.21 3.34 9.34
C PHE A 133 -10.04 2.91 10.55
N ILE A 134 -9.50 3.01 11.77
CA ILE A 134 -10.20 2.69 13.02
C ILE A 134 -11.48 3.51 13.09
N GLU A 135 -11.39 4.83 12.90
CA GLU A 135 -12.55 5.72 12.91
C GLU A 135 -13.62 5.28 11.90
N ARG A 136 -13.23 5.11 10.63
CA ARG A 136 -14.13 4.75 9.54
C ARG A 136 -14.80 3.38 9.76
N SER A 137 -14.02 2.38 10.18
CA SER A 137 -14.53 1.03 10.43
C SER A 137 -15.40 0.95 11.68
N PHE A 138 -15.10 1.77 12.69
CA PHE A 138 -15.91 1.93 13.90
C PHE A 138 -17.28 2.47 13.55
N PHE A 139 -17.37 3.62 12.87
CA PHE A 139 -18.67 4.21 12.52
C PHE A 139 -19.51 3.31 11.61
N PHE A 140 -18.88 2.61 10.67
CA PHE A 140 -19.58 1.58 9.89
C PHE A 140 -20.15 0.46 10.76
N THR A 141 -19.45 0.05 11.82
CA THR A 141 -19.94 -0.94 12.77
C THR A 141 -21.08 -0.38 13.61
N ILE A 142 -21.00 0.87 14.08
CA ILE A 142 -22.08 1.53 14.81
C ILE A 142 -23.36 1.60 13.97
N ASP A 143 -23.26 1.92 12.67
CA ASP A 143 -24.42 1.90 11.77
C ASP A 143 -25.05 0.52 11.63
N LYS A 144 -24.27 -0.56 11.80
CA LYS A 144 -24.80 -1.92 11.88
C LYS A 144 -25.48 -2.18 13.22
N LEU A 145 -24.93 -1.69 14.33
CA LEU A 145 -25.52 -1.84 15.68
C LEU A 145 -26.89 -1.16 15.76
N LYS A 146 -27.02 0.06 15.23
CA LYS A 146 -28.27 0.82 15.16
C LYS A 146 -29.40 0.06 14.46
N LYS A 147 -29.06 -0.80 13.50
CA LYS A 147 -30.02 -1.64 12.75
C LYS A 147 -30.46 -2.88 13.52
N LYS A 148 -29.86 -3.19 14.67
CA LYS A 148 -30.20 -4.36 15.49
C LYS A 148 -31.11 -3.94 16.65
N ARG A 149 -32.21 -4.69 16.82
CA ARG A 149 -33.18 -4.45 17.90
C ARG A 149 -32.74 -5.03 19.24
N LEU A 150 -32.10 -6.21 19.23
CA LEU A 150 -31.74 -6.94 20.43
C LEU A 150 -30.33 -6.58 20.89
N SER A 151 -30.16 -6.27 22.18
CA SER A 151 -28.86 -5.98 22.80
C SER A 151 -27.86 -7.12 22.61
N SER A 152 -28.31 -8.38 22.75
CA SER A 152 -27.47 -9.56 22.49
C SER A 152 -26.93 -9.64 21.05
N SER A 153 -27.72 -9.18 20.07
CA SER A 153 -27.29 -9.11 18.67
C SER A 153 -26.35 -7.93 18.41
N LYS A 154 -26.53 -6.81 19.11
CA LYS A 154 -25.59 -5.67 19.07
C LYS A 154 -24.22 -6.10 19.61
N ARG A 155 -24.20 -6.68 20.81
CA ARG A 155 -22.96 -7.17 21.45
C ARG A 155 -22.23 -8.16 20.54
N LYS A 156 -22.93 -9.15 19.98
CA LYS A 156 -22.30 -10.11 19.04
C LYS A 156 -21.60 -9.42 17.86
N VAL A 157 -22.26 -8.46 17.21
CA VAL A 157 -21.67 -7.73 16.07
C VAL A 157 -20.44 -6.94 16.51
N PHE A 158 -20.50 -6.30 17.68
CA PHE A 158 -19.39 -5.53 18.20
C PHE A 158 -18.21 -6.43 18.60
N ASP A 159 -18.47 -7.55 19.28
CA ASP A 159 -17.46 -8.54 19.68
C ASP A 159 -16.74 -9.10 18.44
N GLU A 160 -17.49 -9.42 17.37
CA GLU A 160 -16.92 -9.87 16.09
C GLU A 160 -16.01 -8.81 15.46
N TYR A 161 -16.42 -7.54 15.50
CA TYR A 161 -15.61 -6.42 15.02
C TYR A 161 -14.34 -6.24 15.85
N GLN A 162 -14.46 -6.16 17.18
CA GLN A 162 -13.31 -6.02 18.08
C GLN A 162 -12.34 -7.19 17.93
N PHE A 163 -12.84 -8.42 17.86
CA PHE A 163 -12.02 -9.60 17.60
C PHE A 163 -11.29 -9.50 16.25
N SER A 164 -11.93 -8.95 15.21
CA SER A 164 -11.30 -8.77 13.91
C SER A 164 -10.19 -7.72 13.92
N LEU A 165 -10.28 -6.68 14.76
CA LEU A 165 -9.20 -5.71 14.97
C LEU A 165 -8.05 -6.30 15.80
N LEU A 166 -8.36 -7.04 16.88
CA LEU A 166 -7.36 -7.60 17.79
C LEU A 166 -6.40 -8.59 17.12
N LYS A 167 -6.81 -9.23 16.04
CA LYS A 167 -5.93 -10.07 15.20
C LYS A 167 -4.75 -9.30 14.62
N PHE A 168 -4.84 -7.97 14.54
CA PHE A 168 -3.84 -7.08 13.97
C PHE A 168 -3.27 -6.12 15.01
N LYS A 169 -3.34 -6.46 16.31
CA LYS A 169 -2.84 -5.60 17.40
C LYS A 169 -1.39 -5.13 17.17
N ASP A 170 -0.55 -5.95 16.53
CA ASP A 170 0.86 -5.61 16.25
C ASP A 170 1.00 -4.47 15.22
N PHE A 171 -0.06 -4.15 14.48
CA PHE A 171 -0.13 -3.02 13.55
C PHE A 171 -0.79 -1.78 14.16
N ILE A 172 -1.31 -1.87 15.39
CA ILE A 172 -2.04 -0.80 16.05
C ILE A 172 -1.19 -0.32 17.23
N ASP A 173 -0.59 0.85 17.10
CA ASP A 173 0.19 1.46 18.18
C ASP A 173 -0.68 1.86 19.39
N GLU A 174 -0.03 2.18 20.50
CA GLU A 174 -0.69 2.50 21.77
C GLU A 174 -1.62 3.71 21.67
N GLU A 175 -1.28 4.70 20.85
CA GLU A 175 -2.11 5.88 20.61
C GLU A 175 -3.40 5.52 19.87
N ASN A 176 -3.31 4.70 18.83
CA ASN A 176 -4.48 4.18 18.10
C ASN A 176 -5.33 3.23 18.95
N GLN A 177 -4.72 2.46 19.86
CA GLN A 177 -5.45 1.66 20.85
C GLN A 177 -6.23 2.56 21.82
N SER A 178 -5.59 3.63 22.29
CA SER A 178 -6.21 4.61 23.19
C SER A 178 -7.36 5.35 22.50
N PHE A 179 -7.15 5.76 21.25
CA PHE A 179 -8.19 6.37 20.41
C PHE A 179 -9.38 5.41 20.22
N PHE A 180 -9.13 4.13 19.95
CA PHE A 180 -10.20 3.14 19.87
C PHE A 180 -10.97 2.98 21.18
N ALA A 181 -10.28 3.00 22.33
CA ALA A 181 -10.91 2.94 23.65
C ALA A 181 -11.82 4.15 23.89
N GLU A 182 -11.35 5.37 23.57
CA GLU A 182 -12.12 6.60 23.67
C GLU A 182 -13.40 6.55 22.80
N LEU A 183 -13.29 6.07 21.56
CA LEU A 183 -14.46 5.86 20.69
C LEU A 183 -15.48 4.92 21.33
N CYS A 184 -15.03 3.87 22.00
CA CYS A 184 -15.90 2.92 22.69
C CYS A 184 -16.60 3.56 23.91
N GLU A 185 -15.85 4.28 24.74
CA GLU A 185 -16.38 4.96 25.94
C GLU A 185 -17.44 6.01 25.60
N ASN A 186 -17.26 6.71 24.48
CA ASN A 186 -18.17 7.75 24.01
C ASN A 186 -19.38 7.21 23.22
N CYS A 187 -19.45 5.90 22.96
CA CYS A 187 -20.52 5.32 22.15
C CYS A 187 -21.73 4.86 22.97
N GLU A 188 -22.87 5.54 22.82
CA GLU A 188 -24.12 5.17 23.50
C GLU A 188 -24.66 3.79 23.09
N GLU A 189 -24.46 3.38 21.83
CA GLU A 189 -24.91 2.08 21.32
C GLU A 189 -24.25 0.88 22.02
N LEU A 190 -23.11 1.11 22.69
CA LEU A 190 -22.39 0.10 23.47
C LEU A 190 -22.78 0.09 24.95
N LYS A 191 -23.53 1.10 25.42
CA LYS A 191 -24.00 1.25 26.81
C LYS A 191 -25.38 0.62 27.05
N GLN A 192 -26.06 0.18 25.99
CA GLN A 192 -27.42 -0.40 25.99
C GLN A 192 -27.40 -1.94 25.93
#